data_AF-A0A927IVD0-F1
#
_entry.id   AF-A0A927IVD0-F1
#
_cell.length_a   1.000
_cell.length_b   1.000
_cell.length_c   1.000
_cell.angle_alpha   90.00
_cell.angle_beta   90.00
_cell.angle_gamma   90.00
#
_symmetry.space_group_name_H-M   'P 1'
#
loop_
_entity.id
_entity.type
_entity.pdbx_description
1 polymer ?
#
loop_
_entity_poly.entity_id
_entity_poly.type
_entity_poly.pdbx_seq_one_letter_code
_entity_poly.pdbx_strand_id
1 'polypeptide(L)' 'MVNKDSLIDALKQGVKGADETTFPICVDSFTNLWQYEFGSLDDLPQDVDDIIANRAVELGLIELE' A
#
# COMPACT_ATOMS: atom_id res chain seq x y z
N MET A 1 -19.09 4.05 -1.81
CA MET A 1 -17.85 4.82 -2.01
C MET A 1 -17.00 4.61 -0.79
N VAL A 2 -15.85 3.99 -0.96
CA VAL A 2 -14.96 3.70 0.17
C VAL A 2 -14.31 5.01 0.65
N ASN A 3 -14.15 5.16 1.97
CA ASN A 3 -13.51 6.33 2.56
C ASN A 3 -11.99 6.17 2.50
N LYS A 4 -11.26 7.21 2.03
CA LYS A 4 -9.79 7.21 1.90
C LYS A 4 -9.10 6.93 3.24
N ASP A 5 -9.50 7.64 4.30
CA ASP A 5 -8.90 7.50 5.63
C ASP A 5 -9.11 6.08 6.19
N SER A 6 -10.30 5.51 5.96
CA SER A 6 -10.58 4.14 6.39
C SER A 6 -9.72 3.09 5.67
N LEU A 7 -9.40 3.29 4.39
CA LEU A 7 -8.49 2.42 3.64
C LEU A 7 -7.04 2.55 4.12
N ILE A 8 -6.60 3.78 4.37
CA ILE A 8 -5.27 4.08 4.88
C ILE A 8 -5.08 3.44 6.26
N ASP A 9 -6.06 3.60 7.15
CA ASP A 9 -6.02 3.00 8.48
C ASP A 9 -6.03 1.48 8.41
N ALA A 10 -6.83 0.89 7.52
CA ALA A 10 -6.86 -0.56 7.32
C ALA A 10 -5.50 -1.09 6.83
N LEU A 11 -4.84 -0.42 5.89
CA LEU A 11 -3.49 -0.78 5.46
C LEU A 11 -2.51 -0.70 6.64
N LYS A 12 -2.48 0.43 7.35
CA LYS A 12 -1.55 0.66 8.47
C LYS A 12 -1.71 -0.38 9.57
N GLN A 13 -2.94 -0.77 9.90
CA GLN A 13 -3.19 -1.86 10.84
C GLN A 13 -2.79 -3.22 10.28
N GLY A 14 -3.06 -3.48 9.00
CA GLY A 14 -2.74 -4.75 8.33
C GLY A 14 -1.24 -5.03 8.25
N VAL A 15 -0.43 -4.01 7.96
CA VAL A 15 1.04 -4.16 7.86
C VAL A 15 1.73 -4.15 9.22
N LYS A 16 1.05 -3.73 10.29
CA LYS A 16 1.65 -3.61 11.62
C LYS A 16 1.95 -4.99 12.21
N GLY A 17 3.22 -5.35 12.24
CA GLY A 17 3.67 -6.67 12.71
C GLY A 17 3.34 -7.80 11.72
N ALA A 18 3.05 -7.46 10.46
CA ALA A 18 2.89 -8.43 9.40
C ALA A 18 4.22 -9.15 9.12
N ASP A 19 4.12 -10.44 8.80
CA ASP A 19 5.25 -11.23 8.31
C ASP A 19 5.45 -11.05 6.80
N GLU A 20 6.50 -11.71 6.27
CA GLU A 20 6.87 -11.69 4.85
C GLU A 20 5.78 -12.22 3.90
N THR A 21 4.77 -12.92 4.42
CA THR A 21 3.63 -13.39 3.62
C THR A 21 2.47 -12.39 3.67
N THR A 22 2.18 -11.86 4.84
CA THR A 22 1.03 -11.00 5.10
C THR A 22 1.25 -9.59 4.55
N PHE A 23 2.47 -9.06 4.66
CA PHE A 23 2.79 -7.72 4.19
C PHE A 23 2.49 -7.54 2.69
N PRO A 24 3.00 -8.39 1.77
CA PRO A 24 2.65 -8.33 0.35
C PRO A 24 1.14 -8.34 0.09
N ILE A 25 0.39 -9.21 0.78
CA ILE A 25 -1.05 -9.34 0.57
C ILE A 25 -1.78 -8.05 0.96
N CYS A 26 -1.42 -7.44 2.09
CA CYS A 26 -2.00 -6.18 2.53
C CYS A 26 -1.74 -5.04 1.53
N VAL A 27 -0.50 -4.89 1.07
CA VAL A 27 -0.11 -3.82 0.15
C VAL A 27 -0.73 -4.03 -1.24
N ASP A 28 -0.69 -5.24 -1.78
CA ASP A 28 -1.26 -5.58 -3.09
C ASP A 28 -2.80 -5.40 -3.06
N SER A 29 -3.46 -5.77 -1.96
CA SER A 29 -4.91 -5.56 -1.80
C SER A 29 -5.27 -4.08 -1.71
N PHE A 30 -4.50 -3.30 -0.95
CA PHE A 30 -4.70 -1.87 -0.82
C PHE A 30 -4.53 -1.15 -2.16
N THR A 31 -3.43 -1.40 -2.87
CA THR A 31 -3.13 -0.72 -4.14
C THR A 31 -4.19 -1.02 -5.20
N ASN A 32 -4.63 -2.28 -5.33
CA ASN A 32 -5.72 -2.66 -6.22
C ASN A 32 -7.03 -1.95 -5.90
N LEU A 33 -7.44 -1.94 -4.61
CA LEU A 33 -8.70 -1.31 -4.20
C LEU A 33 -8.64 0.21 -4.32
N TRP A 34 -7.52 0.82 -3.96
CA TRP A 34 -7.31 2.26 -4.08
C TRP A 34 -7.38 2.72 -5.54
N GLN A 35 -6.67 2.04 -6.44
CA GLN A 35 -6.71 2.35 -7.88
C GLN A 35 -8.11 2.17 -8.45
N TYR A 36 -8.85 1.14 -8.03
CA TYR A 36 -10.23 0.93 -8.47
C TYR A 36 -11.17 2.08 -8.03
N GLU A 37 -11.06 2.54 -6.78
CA GLU A 37 -11.94 3.58 -6.24
C GLU A 37 -11.52 5.01 -6.64
N PHE A 38 -10.21 5.27 -6.78
CA PHE A 38 -9.68 6.64 -6.91
C PHE A 38 -8.82 6.90 -8.16
N GLY A 39 -8.46 5.86 -8.92
CA GLY A 39 -7.84 5.97 -10.24
C GLY A 39 -6.32 6.21 -10.28
N SER A 40 -5.69 6.70 -9.21
CA SER A 40 -4.22 6.86 -9.13
C SER A 40 -3.69 6.70 -7.70
N LEU A 41 -2.37 6.50 -7.58
CA LEU A 41 -1.64 6.46 -6.30
C LEU A 41 -1.00 7.82 -5.94
N ASP A 42 -1.12 8.85 -6.79
CA ASP A 42 -0.39 10.12 -6.67
C ASP A 42 -0.78 10.96 -5.43
N ASP A 43 -1.98 10.75 -4.89
CA ASP A 43 -2.52 11.51 -3.75
C ASP A 43 -2.37 10.78 -2.40
N LEU A 44 -1.44 9.83 -2.31
CA LEU A 44 -1.22 9.08 -1.07
C LEU A 44 -0.41 9.89 -0.06
N PRO A 45 -0.73 9.76 1.25
CA PRO A 45 0.17 10.24 2.29
C PRO A 45 1.54 9.58 2.18
N GLN A 46 2.61 10.32 2.49
CA GLN A 46 4.00 9.84 2.37
C GLN A 46 4.24 8.50 3.09
N ASP A 47 3.65 8.31 4.27
CA ASP A 47 3.86 7.08 5.03
C ASP A 47 3.19 5.85 4.39
N VAL A 48 2.15 6.05 3.58
CA VAL A 48 1.53 5.00 2.76
C VAL A 48 2.33 4.76 1.49
N ASP A 49 2.83 5.83 0.88
CA ASP A 49 3.72 5.74 -0.28
C ASP A 49 5.00 4.94 0.04
N ASP A 50 5.63 5.20 1.19
CA ASP A 50 6.80 4.46 1.66
C ASP A 50 6.51 2.95 1.83
N ILE A 51 5.32 2.58 2.32
CA ILE A 51 4.90 1.18 2.44
C ILE A 51 4.79 0.53 1.06
N ILE A 52 4.20 1.23 0.09
CA ILE A 52 4.05 0.74 -1.29
C ILE A 52 5.41 0.66 -1.99
N ALA A 53 6.29 1.63 -1.76
CA ALA A 53 7.64 1.65 -2.32
C ALA A 53 8.45 0.43 -1.84
N ASN A 54 8.38 0.08 -0.54
CA ASN A 54 9.01 -1.15 -0.04
C ASN A 54 8.51 -2.40 -0.79
N ARG A 55 7.20 -2.49 -1.04
CA ARG A 55 6.63 -3.57 -1.84
C ARG A 55 7.09 -3.53 -3.30
N ALA A 56 7.21 -2.35 -3.89
CA ALA A 56 7.69 -2.17 -5.26
C ALA A 56 9.16 -2.61 -5.42
N VAL A 57 10.00 -2.40 -4.39
CA VAL A 57 11.38 -2.90 -4.34
C VAL A 57 11.41 -4.43 -4.29
N GLU A 58 10.57 -5.08 -3.47
CA GLU A 58 10.46 -6.55 -3.44
C GLU A 58 10.07 -7.16 -4.79
N LEU A 59 9.25 -6.43 -5.56
CA LEU A 59 8.82 -6.82 -6.90
C LEU A 59 9.85 -6.50 -7.99
N GLY A 60 10.95 -5.82 -7.66
CA GLY A 60 11.95 -5.35 -8.63
C GLY A 60 11.43 -4.28 -9.58
N LEU A 61 10.41 -3.51 -9.17
CA LEU A 61 9.82 -2.42 -9.95
C LEU A 61 10.57 -1.10 -9.75
N ILE A 62 11.25 -0.95 -8.60
CA ILE A 62 12.02 0.22 -8.21
C ILE A 62 13.33 -0.28 -7.60
N GLU A 63 14.44 0.40 -7.91
CA GLU A 63 15.73 0.20 -7.25
C GLU A 63 15.96 1.34 -6.24
N LEU A 64 16.45 1.01 -5.04
CA LEU A 64 16.90 2.02 -4.08
C LEU A 64 18.35 2.37 -4.43
N GLU A 65 18.61 3.63 -4.83
CA GLU A 65 19.95 4.17 -5.08
C GLU A 65 20.79 4.34 -3.80
#